data_AF-A0A9J6Q0I5-F1
#
_entry.id   AF-A0A9J6Q0I5-F1
#
_cell.length_a   1.000
_cell.length_b   1.000
_cell.length_c   1.000
_cell.angle_alpha   90.00
_cell.angle_beta   90.00
_cell.angle_gamma   90.00
#
_symmetry.space_group_name_H-M   'P 1'
#
loop_
_entity.id
_entity.type
_entity.pdbx_description
1 polymer ?
#
loop_
_entity_poly.entity_id
_entity_poly.type
_entity_poly.pdbx_seq_one_letter_code
_entity_poly.pdbx_strand_id
1 'polypeptide(L)' 'MRDIYLQSKLEMAKTLHAYGVELSCISVATGLTQPKIMAELKIAAEDEFAKHKVKKY' A
#
# COMPACT_ATOMS: atom_id res chain seq x y z
N MET A 1 -23.21 -0.01 -8.34
CA MET A 1 -22.04 0.63 -8.96
C MET A 1 -20.82 0.29 -8.12
N ARG A 2 -19.90 -0.55 -8.60
CA ARG A 2 -18.60 -0.71 -7.93
C ARG A 2 -17.83 0.59 -8.16
N ASP A 3 -17.31 1.15 -7.09
CA ASP A 3 -16.60 2.43 -7.11
C ASP A 3 -15.27 2.22 -7.87
N ILE A 4 -15.30 2.38 -9.20
CA ILE A 4 -14.14 2.19 -10.09
C ILE A 4 -12.95 3.03 -9.64
N TYR A 5 -13.25 4.19 -9.04
CA TYR A 5 -12.27 5.11 -8.50
C TYR A 5 -11.59 4.53 -7.25
N LEU A 6 -12.35 3.89 -6.37
CA LEU A 6 -11.79 3.14 -5.24
C LEU A 6 -10.90 1.98 -5.71
N GLN A 7 -11.32 1.22 -6.71
CA GLN A 7 -10.51 0.11 -7.24
C GLN A 7 -9.18 0.61 -7.83
N SER A 8 -9.21 1.66 -8.67
CA SER A 8 -7.99 2.23 -9.24
C SER A 8 -7.01 2.73 -8.17
N LYS A 9 -7.53 3.35 -7.09
CA LYS A 9 -6.70 3.78 -5.95
C LYS A 9 -6.03 2.61 -5.24
N LEU A 10 -6.76 1.51 -5.06
CA LEU A 10 -6.24 0.31 -4.41
C LEU A 10 -5.20 -0.40 -5.28
N GLU A 11 -5.42 -0.47 -6.58
CA GLU A 11 -4.42 -1.02 -7.51
C GLU A 11 -3.14 -0.17 -7.53
N MET A 12 -3.27 1.16 -7.50
CA MET A 12 -2.14 2.06 -7.36
C MET A 12 -1.41 1.86 -6.02
N ALA A 13 -2.14 1.77 -4.91
CA ALA A 13 -1.56 1.50 -3.59
C ALA A 13 -0.80 0.16 -3.56
N LYS A 14 -1.41 -0.90 -4.09
CA LYS A 14 -0.81 -2.23 -4.17
C LYS A 14 0.47 -2.23 -4.99
N THR A 15 0.46 -1.53 -6.12
CA THR A 15 1.62 -1.36 -6.99
C THR A 15 2.74 -0.64 -6.23
N LEU A 16 2.47 0.54 -5.66
CA LEU A 16 3.46 1.29 -4.89
C LEU A 16 4.03 0.49 -3.71
N HIS A 17 3.19 -0.26 -3.00
CA HIS A 17 3.64 -1.13 -1.91
C HIS A 17 4.49 -2.32 -2.41
N ALA A 18 4.22 -2.84 -3.60
CA ALA A 18 5.06 -3.86 -4.24
C ALA A 18 6.44 -3.31 -4.63
N TYR A 19 6.52 -2.04 -5.00
CA TYR A 19 7.78 -1.33 -5.27
C TYR A 19 8.52 -0.87 -4.00
N GLY A 20 8.00 -1.15 -2.80
CA GLY A 20 8.64 -0.79 -1.53
C GLY A 20 8.45 0.68 -1.14
N VAL A 21 7.44 1.36 -1.68
CA VAL A 21 7.06 2.71 -1.26
C VAL A 21 6.38 2.65 0.10
N GLU A 22 6.77 3.55 1.00
CA GLU A 22 6.21 3.60 2.35
C GLU A 22 4.71 3.91 2.35
N LEU A 23 3.98 3.32 3.31
CA LEU A 23 2.52 3.51 3.47
C LEU A 23 2.13 4.99 3.60
N SER A 24 3.00 5.81 4.20
CA SER A 24 2.82 7.27 4.32
C SER A 24 2.75 7.94 2.93
N CYS A 25 3.67 7.60 2.03
CA CYS A 25 3.67 8.12 0.66
C CYS A 25 2.48 7.59 -0.15
N ILE A 26 2.12 6.32 0.03
CA ILE A 26 0.94 5.72 -0.62
C ILE A 26 -0.34 6.40 -0.15
N SER A 27 -0.44 6.71 1.15
CA SER A 27 -1.58 7.41 1.72
C SER A 27 -1.77 8.80 1.10
N VAL A 28 -0.67 9.54 0.94
CA VAL A 28 -0.68 10.84 0.25
C VAL A 28 -1.07 10.70 -1.23
N ALA A 29 -0.49 9.73 -1.95
CA ALA A 29 -0.72 9.57 -3.39
C ALA A 29 -2.14 9.08 -3.74
N THR A 30 -2.72 8.22 -2.90
CA THR A 30 -4.04 7.62 -3.15
C THR A 30 -5.18 8.36 -2.44
N GLY A 31 -4.85 9.21 -1.48
CA GLY A 31 -5.82 9.86 -0.58
C GLY A 31 -6.58 8.86 0.29
N LEU A 32 -6.06 7.64 0.45
CA LEU A 32 -6.62 6.62 1.33
C LEU A 32 -5.89 6.66 2.67
N THR A 33 -6.62 6.47 3.76
CA THR A 33 -6.02 6.37 5.09
C THR A 33 -5.21 5.07 5.20
N GLN A 34 -4.05 5.13 5.87
CA GLN A 34 -3.20 3.96 6.16
C GLN A 34 -3.96 2.69 6.61
N PRO A 35 -4.89 2.73 7.59
CA PRO A 35 -5.65 1.53 7.98
C PRO A 35 -6.47 0.93 6.84
N LYS A 36 -7.01 1.76 5.94
CA LYS A 36 -7.76 1.29 4.77
C LYS A 36 -6.84 0.66 3.73
N ILE A 37 -5.65 1.22 3.53
CA ILE A 37 -4.61 0.63 2.67
C ILE A 37 -4.18 -0.72 3.25
N MET A 38 -3.90 -0.80 4.55
CA MET A 38 -3.47 -2.05 5.20
C MET A 38 -4.55 -3.13 5.14
N ALA A 39 -5.81 -2.78 5.41
CA ALA A 39 -6.94 -3.71 5.32
C ALA A 39 -7.14 -4.25 3.90
N GLU A 40 -7.10 -3.37 2.90
CA GLU A 40 -7.37 -3.75 1.50
C GLU A 40 -6.19 -4.47 0.84
N LEU A 41 -4.95 -4.05 1.14
CA LEU A 41 -3.76 -4.76 0.68
C LEU A 41 -3.52 -6.04 1.51
N LYS A 42 -4.37 -6.33 2.51
CA LYS A 42 -4.19 -7.43 3.49
C LYS A 42 -2.75 -7.49 3.99
N ILE A 43 -2.16 -6.31 4.21
CA ILE A 43 -0.83 -6.21 4.80
C ILE A 43 -1.02 -6.62 6.25
N ALA A 44 -0.77 -7.89 6.54
CA ALA A 44 -0.52 -8.31 7.90
C ALA A 44 0.63 -7.44 8.40
N ALA A 45 0.52 -6.92 9.62
CA ALA A 45 1.54 -6.08 10.24
C ALA A 45 2.95 -6.75 10.27
N GLU A 46 3.02 -8.03 9.91
CA GLU A 46 4.23 -8.84 9.76
C GLU A 46 5.02 -8.59 8.46
N ASP A 47 4.43 -8.08 7.37
CA ASP A 47 5.13 -7.88 6.07
C ASP A 47 5.98 -6.59 6.03
N GLU A 48 5.59 -5.54 6.77
CA GLU A 48 6.40 -4.31 6.88
C GLU A 48 7.78 -4.57 7.53
N PHE A 49 7.88 -5.60 8.36
CA PHE A 49 9.14 -6.03 8.97
C PHE A 49 10.03 -6.82 8.02
N ALA A 50 9.46 -7.46 6.99
CA ALA A 50 10.20 -8.26 6.02
C ALA A 50 10.83 -7.40 4.91
N LYS A 51 10.15 -6.32 4.48
CA LYS A 51 10.63 -5.48 3.37
C LYS A 51 11.69 -4.45 3.75
N HIS A 52 11.80 -4.09 5.03
CA HIS A 52 12.92 -3.26 5.52
C HIS A 52 14.29 -3.97 5.44
N LYS A 53 14.35 -5.24 5.01
CA LYS A 53 15.60 -5.99 4.78
C LYS A 53 16.01 -6.15 3.31
N VAL A 54 15.44 -5.41 2.36
CA VAL A 54 15.99 -5.35 0.98
C VAL A 54 16.59 -3.98 0.70
N LYS A 55 17.62 -3.65 1.49
CA LYS A 55 18.69 -2.73 1.09
C LYS A 55 20.03 -3.35 1.45
N LYS A 56 20.55 -4.18 0.55
CA LYS A 56 21.97 -4.51 0.44
C LYS A 56 22.23 -5.11 -0.94
N TYR A 57 22.46 -4.25 -1.92
CA TYR A 57 23.74 -4.02 -2.60
C TYR A 57 23.47 -3.35 -3.96
#